data_AF-A0A081BL75-F1
#
_entry.id   AF-A0A081BL75-F1
#
_cell.length_a   1.000
_cell.length_b   1.000
_cell.length_c   1.000
_cell.angle_alpha   90.00
_cell.angle_beta   90.00
_cell.angle_gamma   90.00
#
_symmetry.space_group_name_H-M   'P 1'
#
loop_
_entity.id
_entity.type
_entity.pdbx_description
1 polymer ?
#
loop_
_entity_poly.entity_id
_entity_poly.type
_entity_poly.pdbx_seq_one_letter_code
_entity_poly.pdbx_strand_id
1 'polypeptide(L)'
;GFGIFQNPTDTRTFIPFITQLNSRNHLGKYIVADAGYGSKPNYKFVEDELSDCESLIPYGTMLREKSRKWQSDDRKVMNWNYVENDDYYIDPKGVRFNFL
;
A
#
# COMPACT_ATOMS: atom_id res chain seq x y z
N GLY A 1 0.39 -4.90 22.55
CA GLY A 1 -0.91 -5.02 23.27
C GLY A 1 -1.86 -5.88 22.46
N PHE A 2 -3.00 -6.29 23.03
CA PHE A 2 -4.06 -6.99 22.29
C PHE A 2 -5.36 -6.17 22.33
N GLY A 3 -6.17 -6.27 21.28
CA GLY A 3 -7.45 -5.57 21.16
C GLY A 3 -8.49 -6.44 20.47
N ILE A 4 -9.75 -6.36 20.91
CA ILE A 4 -10.87 -7.09 20.32
C ILE A 4 -11.70 -6.10 19.53
N PHE A 5 -11.87 -6.35 18.24
CA PHE A 5 -12.63 -5.49 17.33
C PHE A 5 -13.82 -6.25 16.76
N GLN A 6 -15.00 -5.60 16.72
CA GLN A 6 -16.22 -6.23 16.19
C GLN A 6 -16.27 -6.27 14.66
N ASN A 7 -15.42 -5.49 13.98
CA ASN A 7 -15.37 -5.47 12.53
C ASN A 7 -14.47 -6.62 12.03
N PRO A 8 -14.98 -7.52 11.17
CA PRO A 8 -14.21 -8.66 10.68
C PRO A 8 -13.22 -8.29 9.56
N THR A 9 -13.17 -7.03 9.13
CA THR A 9 -12.29 -6.59 8.04
C THR A 9 -11.03 -5.91 8.57
N ASP A 10 -9.87 -6.46 8.23
CA ASP A 10 -8.54 -5.99 8.66
C ASP A 10 -8.29 -4.51 8.34
N THR A 11 -8.88 -4.00 7.25
CA THR A 11 -8.74 -2.59 6.86
C THR A 11 -9.40 -1.61 7.83
N ARG A 12 -10.44 -2.03 8.57
CA ARG A 12 -11.15 -1.17 9.54
C ARG A 12 -10.67 -1.36 10.98
N THR A 13 -9.87 -2.39 11.26
CA THR A 13 -9.33 -2.66 12.59
C THR A 13 -7.95 -2.02 12.82
N PHE A 14 -7.21 -1.73 11.75
CA PHE A 14 -5.88 -1.14 11.83
C PHE A 14 -5.82 0.17 12.63
N ILE A 15 -6.54 1.19 12.16
CA ILE A 15 -6.55 2.53 12.73
C ILE A 15 -6.89 2.49 14.22
N PRO A 16 -8.03 1.90 14.67
CA PRO A 16 -8.36 1.91 16.09
C PRO A 16 -7.36 1.12 16.95
N PHE A 17 -6.72 0.07 16.40
CA PHE A 17 -5.67 -0.66 17.11
C PHE A 17 -4.41 0.18 17.31
N ILE A 18 -3.94 0.84 16.25
CA ILE A 18 -2.73 1.66 16.31
C ILE A 18 -2.94 2.89 17.18
N THR A 19 -4.09 3.56 17.10
CA THR A 19 -4.45 4.67 18.02
C THR A 19 -4.42 4.21 19.49
N GLN A 20 -4.93 3.00 19.79
CA GLN A 20 -4.88 2.45 21.14
C GLN A 20 -3.45 2.15 21.61
N LEU A 21 -2.58 1.67 20.72
CA LEU A 21 -1.17 1.44 21.07
C LEU A 21 -0.39 2.75 21.26
N ASN A 22 -0.65 3.75 20.41
CA ASN A 22 -0.02 5.05 20.49
C ASN A 22 -0.40 5.79 21.77
N SER A 23 -1.70 5.80 22.14
CA SER A 23 -2.17 6.40 23.41
C SER A 23 -1.58 5.74 24.67
N ARG A 24 -1.07 4.51 24.57
CA ARG A 24 -0.38 3.80 25.66
C ARG A 24 1.14 3.94 25.58
N ASN A 25 1.66 4.75 24.65
CA ASN A 25 3.07 4.93 24.38
C ASN A 25 3.82 3.59 24.14
N HIS A 26 3.13 2.61 23.54
CA HIS A 26 3.64 1.28 23.25
C HIS A 26 3.96 1.09 21.77
N LEU A 27 3.85 2.13 20.97
CA LEU A 27 4.15 2.08 19.55
C LEU A 27 5.67 2.18 19.37
N GLY A 28 6.24 1.19 18.68
CA GLY A 28 7.65 1.23 18.31
C GLY A 28 7.86 1.98 17.00
N LYS A 29 9.13 2.13 16.60
CA LYS A 29 9.52 2.78 15.34
C LYS A 29 8.97 2.09 14.08
N TYR A 30 8.74 0.78 14.13
CA TYR A 30 8.32 -0.01 12.98
C TYR A 30 6.96 -0.64 13.20
N ILE A 31 6.05 -0.44 12.25
CA ILE A 31 4.72 -1.07 12.24
C ILE A 31 4.73 -2.16 11.18
N VAL A 32 4.77 -3.42 11.61
CA VAL A 32 4.78 -4.60 10.73
C VAL A 32 3.40 -5.24 10.76
N ALA A 33 2.82 -5.48 9.60
CA ALA A 33 1.54 -6.17 9.45
C ALA A 33 1.49 -6.93 8.11
N ASP A 34 0.49 -7.80 7.95
CA ASP A 34 0.25 -8.51 6.69
C ASP A 34 -0.42 -7.63 5.63
N ALA A 35 -0.57 -8.18 4.42
CA ALA A 35 -1.11 -7.43 3.29
C ALA A 35 -2.59 -7.04 3.41
N GLY A 36 -3.35 -7.67 4.31
CA GLY A 36 -4.73 -7.28 4.64
C GLY A 36 -4.82 -5.91 5.30
N TYR A 37 -3.74 -5.47 5.95
CA TYR A 37 -3.62 -4.13 6.55
C TYR A 37 -3.07 -3.08 5.57
N GLY A 38 -2.57 -3.49 4.41
CA GLY A 38 -1.90 -2.64 3.42
C GLY A 38 -2.85 -1.84 2.52
N SER A 39 -3.84 -1.17 3.11
CA SER A 39 -4.81 -0.34 2.38
C SER A 39 -4.36 1.12 2.29
N LYS A 40 -4.73 1.84 1.22
CA LYS A 40 -4.41 3.26 1.03
C LYS A 40 -4.78 4.14 2.26
N PRO A 41 -5.97 3.99 2.88
CA PRO A 41 -6.30 4.72 4.10
C PRO A 41 -5.35 4.43 5.26
N ASN A 42 -4.87 3.19 5.39
CA ASN A 42 -3.97 2.81 6.49
C ASN A 42 -2.57 3.39 6.31
N TYR A 43 -2.03 3.39 5.08
CA TYR A 43 -0.74 4.03 4.81
C TYR A 43 -0.80 5.53 5.10
N LYS A 44 -1.86 6.19 4.61
CA LYS A 44 -2.07 7.62 4.84
C LYS A 44 -2.19 7.93 6.33
N PHE A 45 -2.88 7.10 7.10
CA PHE A 45 -2.97 7.27 8.55
C PHE A 45 -1.60 7.18 9.24
N VAL A 46 -0.74 6.23 8.86
CA VAL A 46 0.61 6.14 9.44
C VAL A 46 1.45 7.37 9.08
N GLU A 47 1.40 7.80 7.81
CA GLU A 47 2.16 8.95 7.34
C GLU A 47 1.71 10.27 7.99
N ASP A 48 0.39 10.48 8.13
CA ASP A 48 -0.18 11.72 8.66
C ASP A 48 -0.12 11.79 10.20
N GLU A 49 -0.39 10.69 10.90
CA GLU A 49 -0.60 10.67 12.36
C GLU A 49 0.59 10.11 13.15
N LEU A 50 1.52 9.40 12.49
CA LEU A 50 2.61 8.68 13.13
C LEU A 50 3.94 8.98 12.45
N SER A 51 4.32 10.26 12.39
CA SER A 51 5.52 10.75 11.71
C SER A 51 6.83 10.10 12.16
N ASP A 52 6.89 9.58 13.39
CA ASP A 52 8.06 8.88 13.94
C ASP A 52 8.07 7.37 13.65
N CYS A 53 7.04 6.86 12.97
CA CYS A 53 6.86 5.43 12.70
C CYS A 53 6.90 5.12 11.21
N GLU A 54 7.52 4.00 10.86
CA GLU A 54 7.61 3.50 9.50
C GLU A 54 6.73 2.26 9.32
N SER A 55 5.81 2.29 8.35
CA SER A 55 4.96 1.13 8.03
C SER A 55 5.69 0.15 7.09
N LEU A 56 5.91 -1.07 7.56
CA LEU A 56 6.46 -2.18 6.79
C LEU A 56 5.35 -3.18 6.46
N ILE A 57 4.35 -2.70 5.73
CA ILE A 57 3.16 -3.47 5.37
C ILE A 57 3.17 -3.67 3.85
N PRO A 58 3.20 -4.91 3.34
CA PRO A 58 3.09 -5.15 1.90
C PRO A 58 1.67 -4.81 1.44
N TYR A 59 1.50 -4.21 0.26
CA TYR A 59 0.18 -4.10 -0.35
C TYR A 59 -0.20 -5.42 -1.04
N GLY A 60 -1.51 -5.66 -1.21
CA GLY A 60 -2.05 -6.97 -1.62
C GLY A 60 -1.48 -7.57 -2.92
N THR A 61 -1.04 -6.74 -3.88
CA THR A 61 -0.48 -7.20 -5.15
C THR A 61 1.04 -7.30 -5.17
N MET A 62 1.75 -6.83 -4.14
CA MET A 62 3.21 -6.73 -4.10
C MET A 62 3.90 -8.06 -4.41
N LEU A 63 3.43 -9.17 -3.82
CA LEU A 63 4.00 -10.50 -4.07
C LEU A 63 3.71 -10.99 -5.50
N ARG A 64 2.54 -10.65 -6.06
CA ARG A 64 2.15 -11.05 -7.42
C ARG A 64 2.96 -10.30 -8.46
N GLU A 65 3.25 -9.03 -8.22
CA GLU A 65 4.09 -8.16 -9.05
C GLU A 65 5.54 -8.67 -9.18
N LYS A 66 6.05 -9.39 -8.18
CA LYS A 66 7.37 -10.03 -8.25
C LYS A 66 7.41 -11.30 -9.12
N SER A 67 6.26 -11.81 -9.56
CA SER A 67 6.21 -13.02 -10.38
C SER A 67 6.54 -12.71 -11.85
N ARG A 68 7.31 -13.58 -12.51
CA ARG A 68 7.65 -13.45 -13.95
C ARG A 68 6.41 -13.28 -14.82
N LYS A 69 5.35 -14.05 -14.53
CA LYS A 69 4.07 -13.99 -15.26
C LYS A 69 3.42 -12.61 -15.17
N TRP A 70 3.53 -11.92 -14.03
CA TRP A 70 2.98 -10.57 -13.89
C TRP A 70 3.84 -9.54 -14.61
N GLN A 71 5.16 -9.65 -14.53
CA GLN A 71 6.10 -8.71 -15.17
C GLN A 71 6.09 -8.80 -16.70
N SER A 72 5.82 -10.00 -17.25
CA SER A 72 5.70 -10.21 -18.69
C SER A 72 4.28 -10.03 -19.23
N ASP A 73 3.33 -9.57 -18.39
CA ASP A 73 1.95 -9.38 -18.82
C ASP A 73 1.78 -7.98 -19.40
N ASP A 74 1.76 -7.89 -20.74
CA ASP A 74 1.58 -6.66 -21.51
C ASP A 74 0.25 -5.95 -21.23
N ARG A 75 -0.72 -6.63 -20.60
CA ARG A 75 -2.00 -6.01 -20.21
C ARG A 75 -1.90 -5.17 -18.94
N LYS A 76 -0.77 -5.23 -18.23
CA LYS A 76 -0.56 -4.42 -17.02
C LYS A 76 0.05 -3.09 -17.40
N VAL A 77 -0.70 -2.01 -17.20
CA VAL A 77 -0.24 -0.62 -17.38
C VAL A 77 1.07 -0.35 -16.61
N MET A 78 1.24 -1.01 -15.46
CA MET A 78 2.45 -0.94 -14.63
C MET A 78 3.73 -1.40 -15.37
N ASN A 79 3.60 -2.27 -16.38
CA ASN A 79 4.71 -2.78 -17.18
C ASN A 79 4.95 -1.94 -18.46
N TRP A 80 4.13 -0.92 -18.70
CA TRP A 80 4.27 -0.04 -19.87
C TRP A 80 5.39 0.97 -19.64
N ASN A 81 5.90 1.53 -20.74
CA ASN A 81 6.93 2.56 -20.65
C ASN A 81 6.27 3.88 -20.20
N TYR A 82 6.71 4.42 -19.08
CA TYR A 82 6.24 5.71 -18.57
C TYR A 82 7.23 6.81 -18.95
N VAL A 83 6.73 7.87 -19.59
CA VAL A 83 7.50 9.06 -19.95
C VAL A 83 7.16 10.17 -18.96
N GLU A 84 8.04 10.36 -17.97
CA GLU A 84 7.86 11.34 -16.89
C GLU A 84 7.70 12.78 -17.40
N ASN A 85 8.46 13.17 -18.43
CA ASN A 85 8.51 14.55 -18.92
C ASN A 85 7.16 15.08 -19.41
N ASP A 86 6.35 14.21 -19.99
CA ASP A 86 5.11 14.57 -20.68
C ASP A 86 3.88 13.85 -20.06
N ASP A 87 4.09 13.19 -18.90
CA ASP A 87 3.12 12.44 -18.11
C ASP A 87 2.21 11.51 -18.94
N TYR A 88 2.82 10.56 -19.66
CA TYR A 88 2.07 9.58 -20.44
C TYR A 88 2.69 8.17 -20.40
N TYR A 89 1.83 7.17 -20.65
CA TYR A 89 2.26 5.79 -20.82
C TYR A 89 2.25 5.39 -22.29
N ILE A 90 3.19 4.51 -22.67
CA ILE A 90 3.26 3.88 -23.99
C ILE A 90 3.03 2.37 -23.81
N ASP A 91 1.92 1.86 -24.34
CA ASP A 91 1.66 0.42 -24.44
C ASP A 91 2.77 -0.25 -25.29
N PRO A 92 3.15 -1.52 -25.03
CA PRO A 92 3.97 -2.34 -25.94
C PRO A 92 3.67 -2.21 -27.44
N LYS A 93 2.43 -1.85 -27.82
CA LYS A 93 2.01 -1.59 -29.21
C LYS A 93 2.32 -0.17 -29.74
N GLY A 94 2.95 0.69 -28.94
CA GLY A 94 3.28 2.07 -29.29
C GLY A 94 2.13 3.07 -29.13
N VAL A 95 1.03 2.70 -28.46
CA VAL A 95 -0.11 3.59 -28.24
C VAL A 95 0.14 4.46 -27.02
N ARG A 96 0.00 5.79 -27.18
CA ARG A 96 0.18 6.78 -26.12
C ARG A 96 -1.12 6.98 -25.34
N PHE A 97 -1.02 6.91 -24.01
CA PHE A 97 -2.09 7.16 -23.06
C PHE A 97 -1.72 8.35 -22.16
N ASN A 98 -2.44 9.46 -22.31
CA ASN A 98 -2.25 10.66 -21.48
C ASN A 98 -3.19 10.64 -20.28
N PHE A 99 -2.76 11.25 -19.17
CA PHE A 99 -3.66 11.63 -18.08
C PHE A 99 -4.35 12.96 -18.42
N LEU A 100 -5.67 13.00 -18.23
CA LEU A 100 -6.49 14.21 -18.35
C LEU A 100 -6.46 15.01 -17.05
#